data_AF-A0A957IQM3-F1
#
_entry.id   AF-A0A957IQM3-F1
#
_cell.length_a   1.000
_cell.length_b   1.000
_cell.length_c   1.000
_cell.angle_alpha   90.00
_cell.angle_beta   90.00
_cell.angle_gamma   90.00
#
_symmetry.space_group_name_H-M   'P 1'
#
loop_
_entity.id
_entity.type
_entity.pdbx_description
1 polymer ?
#
loop_
_entity_poly.entity_id
_entity_poly.type
_entity_poly.pdbx_seq_one_letter_code
_entity_poly.pdbx_strand_id
1 'polypeptide(L)' 'RSEVHQMFGYYNGRVTTTEGVVLSVHDLLGWAEDHVALW' A
#
# COMPACT_ATOMS: atom_id res chain seq x y z
N ARG A 1 -8.93 22.09 -1.05
CA ARG A 1 -8.84 21.43 -2.37
C ARG A 1 -8.89 19.94 -2.08
N SER A 2 -9.93 19.24 -2.53
CA SER A 2 -9.91 17.77 -2.53
C SER A 2 -8.91 17.32 -3.59
N GLU A 3 -8.05 16.35 -3.27
CA GLU A 3 -7.01 15.83 -4.15
C GLU A 3 -6.88 14.33 -3.98
N VAL A 4 -6.75 13.63 -5.11
CA VAL A 4 -6.59 12.17 -5.19
C VAL A 4 -5.21 11.89 -5.76
N HIS A 5 -4.40 11.11 -5.04
CA HIS A 5 -3.13 10.60 -5.53
C HIS A 5 -3.23 9.08 -5.69
N GLN A 6 -3.21 8.60 -6.93
CA GLN A 6 -3.16 7.18 -7.27
C GLN A 6 -1.77 6.81 -7.76
N MET A 7 -1.20 5.73 -7.22
CA MET A 7 0.11 5.21 -7.59
C MET A 7 -0.01 3.72 -7.92
N PHE A 8 0.63 3.27 -9.00
CA PHE A 8 0.80 1.86 -9.34
C PHE A 8 2.29 1.50 -9.23
N GLY A 9 2.60 0.31 -8.73
CA GLY A 9 3.99 -0.10 -8.59
C GLY A 9 4.16 -1.51 -8.07
N TYR A 10 5.42 -1.87 -7.87
CA TYR A 10 5.81 -3.14 -7.25
C TYR A 10 6.27 -2.90 -5.82
N TYR A 11 5.78 -3.73 -4.90
CA TYR A 11 6.22 -3.78 -3.52
C TYR A 11 7.19 -4.93 -3.31
N ASN A 12 8.36 -4.60 -2.76
CA ASN A 12 9.38 -5.54 -2.32
C ASN A 12 9.69 -5.23 -0.85
N GLY A 13 9.39 -6.15 0.06
CA GLY A 13 9.46 -5.85 1.48
C GLY A 13 9.02 -6.99 2.38
N ARG A 14 8.54 -6.65 3.59
CA ARG A 14 8.06 -7.62 4.57
C ARG A 14 6.73 -7.16 5.15
N VAL A 15 5.82 -8.10 5.32
CA VAL A 15 4.53 -7.88 5.98
C VAL A 15 4.45 -8.75 7.23
N THR A 16 3.93 -8.18 8.31
CA THR A 16 3.69 -8.92 9.55
C THR A 16 2.21 -9.24 9.64
N THR A 17 1.87 -10.52 9.83
CA THR A 17 0.48 -10.95 10.01
C THR A 17 -0.03 -10.57 11.40
N THR A 18 -1.35 -10.65 11.60
CA THR A 18 -1.98 -10.45 12.91
C THR A 18 -1.52 -11.46 13.96
N GLU A 19 -0.97 -12.59 13.54
CA GLU A 19 -0.40 -13.65 14.39
C GLU A 19 1.09 -13.42 14.69
N GLY A 20 1.69 -12.34 14.16
CA GLY A 20 3.10 -12.00 14.35
C GLY A 20 4.06 -12.69 13.37
N VAL A 21 3.55 -13.42 12.37
CA VAL A 21 4.38 -14.06 11.34
C VAL A 21 4.88 -13.01 10.35
N VAL A 22 6.19 -13.01 10.07
CA VAL A 22 6.80 -12.11 9.08
C VAL A 22 6.93 -12.82 7.75
N LEU A 23 6.29 -12.30 6.72
CA LEU A 23 6.34 -12.80 5.35
C LEU A 23 7.22 -11.87 4.50
N SER A 24 8.16 -12.43 3.75
CA SER A 24 8.90 -11.70 2.71
C SER A 24 8.05 -11.62 1.44
N VAL A 25 7.96 -10.43 0.87
CA VAL A 25 7.20 -10.15 -0.34
C VAL A 25 8.16 -9.69 -1.43
N HIS A 26 8.07 -10.35 -2.59
CA HIS A 26 8.88 -10.04 -3.76
C HIS A 26 7.98 -9.78 -4.97
N ASP A 27 8.23 -8.68 -5.67
CA ASP A 27 7.55 -8.26 -6.90
C ASP A 27 6.02 -8.28 -6.84
N LEU A 28 5.45 -7.85 -5.70
CA LEU A 28 4.01 -7.72 -5.56
C LEU A 28 3.52 -6.50 -6.34
N LEU A 29 2.81 -6.72 -7.45
CA LEU A 29 2.13 -5.67 -8.19
C LEU A 29 0.92 -5.15 -7.40
N GLY A 30 0.82 -3.84 -7.24
CA GLY A 30 -0.30 -3.22 -6.53
C GLY A 30 -0.51 -1.75 -6.89
N TRP A 31 -1.50 -1.17 -6.21
CA TRP A 31 -1.81 0.26 -6.29
C TRP A 31 -2.09 0.82 -4.90
N ALA A 32 -1.86 2.11 -4.73
CA ALA A 32 -2.18 2.86 -3.52
C ALA A 32 -2.94 4.13 -3.91
N GLU A 33 -3.99 4.46 -3.16
CA GLU A 33 -4.72 5.71 -3.27
C GLU A 33 -4.70 6.43 -1.93
N ASP A 34 -4.31 7.70 -1.98
CA ASP A 34 -4.50 8.63 -0.88
C ASP A 34 -5.55 9.67 -1.30
N HIS A 35 -6.56 9.85 -0.46
CA HIS A 35 -7.69 10.73 -0.72
C HIS A 35 -7.99 11.59 0.50
N VAL A 36 -7.89 12.91 0.33
CA VAL A 36 -8.24 13.90 1.35
C VAL A 36 -9.56 14.58 0.98
N ALA A 37 -10.64 14.21 1.67
CA ALA A 37 -11.93 14.86 1.55
C ALA A 37 -12.11 15.94 2.63
N LEU A 38 -12.39 17.18 2.22
CA LEU A 38 -12.84 18.27 3.09
C LEU A 38 -14.35 18.42 2.87
N TRP A 39 -15.13 18.13 3.91
CA TRP A 39 -16.59 18.33 3.92
C TRP A 39 -16.95 19.78 4.20
#